data_AF-A0A813JBY8-F1
#
_entry.id   AF-A0A813JBY8-F1
#
_cell.length_a   1.000
_cell.length_b   1.000
_cell.length_c   1.000
_cell.angle_alpha   90.00
_cell.angle_beta   90.00
_cell.angle_gamma   90.00
#
_symmetry.space_group_name_H-M   'P 1'
#
loop_
_entity.id
_entity.type
_entity.pdbx_description
1 polymer ?
#
loop_
_entity_poly.entity_id
_entity_poly.type
_entity_poly.pdbx_seq_one_letter_code
_entity_poly.pdbx_strand_id
1 'polypeptide(L)'
;MAAGRQCFRAQPRHLCAVLVLSLLVRPSSAGVSCSNFEPFVKWVKTWESTCKPQDANATNFSWFASCSWVQCDCLWVGLSAPVPNDELAPCLSQANLLGSLEQDQKWFLTAMMRTCKGRTDELSLPCGQCDKFRDYRQGARTADVAGVSCATSQFERRSTG
;
A
#
# COMPACT_ATOMS: atom_id res chain seq x y z
N MET A 1 -4.63 -35.06 -8.75
CA MET A 1 -3.21 -34.85 -9.13
C MET A 1 -3.16 -34.70 -10.64
N ALA A 2 -3.11 -33.47 -11.15
CA ALA A 2 -3.13 -33.20 -12.59
C ALA A 2 -1.77 -32.62 -13.00
N ALA A 3 -1.06 -33.39 -13.85
CA ALA A 3 0.23 -33.03 -14.40
C ALA A 3 0.05 -32.07 -15.59
N GLY A 4 0.36 -30.79 -15.38
CA GLY A 4 0.38 -29.77 -16.43
C GLY A 4 1.71 -29.77 -17.17
N ARG A 5 1.69 -30.15 -18.45
CA ARG A 5 2.84 -30.23 -19.36
C ARG A 5 3.33 -28.82 -19.74
N GLN A 6 4.63 -28.58 -19.59
CA GLN A 6 5.30 -27.37 -20.07
C GLN A 6 5.61 -27.50 -21.56
N CYS A 7 5.08 -26.60 -22.39
CA CYS A 7 5.51 -26.45 -23.78
C CYS A 7 6.80 -25.60 -23.82
N PHE A 8 7.95 -26.27 -23.97
CA PHE A 8 9.21 -25.63 -24.39
C PHE A 8 9.07 -25.20 -25.86
N ARG A 9 8.95 -23.89 -26.11
CA ARG A 9 9.15 -23.34 -27.46
C ARG A 9 10.63 -23.09 -27.68
N ALA A 10 11.24 -23.94 -28.50
CA ALA A 10 12.54 -23.69 -29.11
C ALA A 10 12.44 -22.48 -30.06
N GLN A 11 13.26 -21.45 -29.86
CA GLN A 11 13.42 -20.37 -30.82
C GLN A 11 14.71 -20.52 -31.64
N PRO A 12 14.65 -20.34 -32.97
CA PRO A 12 15.81 -20.38 -33.86
C PRO A 12 16.61 -19.08 -33.80
N ARG A 13 17.93 -19.24 -33.82
CA ARG A 13 18.92 -18.16 -33.89
C ARG A 13 18.95 -17.59 -35.30
N HIS A 14 18.39 -16.40 -35.50
CA HIS A 14 18.69 -15.56 -36.67
C HIS A 14 19.51 -14.35 -36.26
N LEU A 15 20.76 -14.38 -36.72
CA LEU A 15 21.72 -13.28 -36.73
C LEU A 15 21.23 -12.21 -37.73
N CYS A 16 20.75 -11.07 -37.23
CA CYS A 16 20.72 -9.82 -37.97
C CYS A 16 21.53 -8.80 -37.19
N ALA A 17 22.75 -8.58 -37.64
CA ALA A 17 23.58 -7.46 -37.24
C ALA A 17 22.95 -6.17 -37.79
N VAL A 18 22.35 -5.36 -36.92
CA VAL A 18 22.03 -3.96 -37.22
C VAL A 18 22.87 -3.11 -36.27
N LEU A 19 23.95 -2.56 -36.82
CA LEU A 19 24.73 -1.48 -36.22
C LEU A 19 23.87 -0.20 -36.24
N VAL A 20 22.92 -0.10 -35.32
CA VAL A 20 22.23 1.17 -35.04
C VAL A 20 23.09 1.94 -34.05
N LEU A 21 23.64 3.03 -34.57
CA LEU A 21 24.25 4.15 -33.87
C LEU A 21 23.47 4.46 -32.57
N SER A 22 23.92 3.85 -31.47
CA SER A 22 23.29 3.98 -30.17
C SER A 22 23.67 5.34 -29.61
N LEU A 23 22.84 6.33 -29.92
CA LEU A 23 22.79 7.61 -29.21
C LEU A 23 22.94 7.33 -27.72
N LEU A 24 24.01 7.88 -27.15
CA LEU A 24 24.27 7.96 -25.71
C LEU A 24 23.18 8.81 -25.05
N VAL A 25 21.94 8.32 -25.04
CA VAL A 25 20.94 8.77 -24.09
C VAL A 25 21.43 8.19 -22.76
N ARG A 26 22.29 8.95 -22.08
CA ARG A 26 22.47 8.80 -20.64
C ARG A 26 21.05 8.85 -20.09
N PRO A 27 20.49 7.76 -19.54
CA PRO A 27 19.31 7.93 -18.74
C PRO A 27 19.73 8.95 -17.69
N SER A 28 19.11 10.12 -17.69
CA SER A 28 18.95 10.84 -16.44
C SER A 28 18.13 9.88 -15.59
N SER A 29 18.82 8.94 -14.95
CA SER A 29 18.55 8.59 -13.58
C SER A 29 18.73 9.89 -12.80
N ALA A 30 17.80 10.83 -13.00
CA ALA A 30 17.20 11.54 -11.91
C ALA A 30 16.69 10.40 -11.02
N GLY A 31 17.60 9.87 -10.21
CA GLY A 31 17.27 8.88 -9.21
C GLY A 31 16.12 9.54 -8.48
N VAL A 32 14.94 8.92 -8.54
CA VAL A 32 13.77 9.42 -7.85
C VAL A 32 14.15 9.35 -6.37
N SER A 33 14.67 10.47 -5.90
CA SER A 33 15.22 10.62 -4.58
C SER A 33 14.03 10.88 -3.70
N CYS A 34 13.86 10.05 -2.67
CA CYS A 34 12.82 10.24 -1.69
C CYS A 34 12.93 11.65 -1.08
N SER A 35 11.90 12.49 -1.22
CA SER A 35 11.95 13.88 -0.77
C SER A 35 12.17 14.00 0.75
N ASN A 36 11.54 13.11 1.52
CA ASN A 36 11.59 13.07 2.98
C ASN A 36 11.99 11.67 3.49
N PHE A 37 13.20 11.23 3.14
CA PHE A 37 13.68 9.88 3.46
C PHE A 37 13.71 9.55 4.96
N GLU A 38 14.33 10.39 5.80
CA GLU A 38 14.41 10.12 7.24
C GLU A 38 13.03 10.12 7.93
N PRO A 39 12.13 11.09 7.67
CA PRO A 39 10.76 11.02 8.14
C PRO A 39 10.02 9.76 7.67
N PHE A 40 10.22 9.32 6.43
CA PHE A 40 9.62 8.10 5.91
C PHE A 40 10.06 6.87 6.72
N VAL A 41 11.36 6.69 6.96
CA VAL A 41 11.87 5.56 7.76
C VAL A 41 11.29 5.58 9.17
N LYS A 42 11.26 6.74 9.83
CA LYS A 42 10.66 6.89 11.16
C LYS A 42 9.16 6.57 11.14
N TRP A 43 8.45 7.02 10.12
CA TRP A 43 7.03 6.75 9.94
C TRP A 43 6.74 5.26 9.79
N VAL A 44 7.51 4.51 8.98
CA VAL A 44 7.34 3.05 8.84
C VAL A 44 7.49 2.33 10.19
N LYS A 45 8.49 2.73 11.00
CA LYS A 45 8.71 2.15 12.33
C LYS A 45 7.54 2.41 13.28
N THR A 46 7.04 3.64 13.29
CA THR A 46 5.84 4.02 14.07
C THR A 46 4.60 3.29 13.57
N TRP A 47 4.47 3.11 12.25
CA TRP A 47 3.34 2.43 11.66
C TRP A 47 3.31 0.96 12.04
N GLU A 48 4.43 0.26 11.91
CA GLU A 48 4.56 -1.13 12.35
C GLU A 48 4.22 -1.26 13.84
N SER A 49 4.84 -0.46 14.71
CA SER A 49 4.66 -0.59 16.15
C SER A 49 3.24 -0.28 16.63
N THR A 50 2.52 0.60 15.92
CA THR A 50 1.12 0.91 16.21
C THR A 50 0.18 -0.21 15.77
N CYS A 51 0.51 -0.88 14.66
CA CYS A 51 -0.35 -1.88 14.04
C CYS A 51 -0.10 -3.31 14.52
N LYS A 52 1.12 -3.61 14.99
CA LYS A 52 1.55 -4.96 15.33
C LYS A 52 0.74 -5.50 16.53
N PRO A 53 0.05 -6.64 16.38
CA PRO A 53 -0.64 -7.29 17.50
C PRO A 53 0.32 -7.59 18.66
N GLN A 54 -0.16 -7.51 19.90
CA GLN A 54 0.67 -7.78 21.09
C GLN A 54 1.20 -9.22 21.14
N ASP A 55 0.46 -10.16 20.55
CA ASP A 55 0.80 -11.58 20.44
C ASP A 55 1.57 -11.93 19.16
N ALA A 56 1.91 -10.94 18.33
CA ALA A 56 2.65 -11.15 17.10
C ALA A 56 4.08 -11.62 17.40
N ASN A 57 4.33 -12.90 17.17
CA ASN A 57 5.68 -13.44 17.22
C ASN A 57 6.52 -12.89 16.05
N ALA A 58 7.63 -12.22 16.35
CA ALA A 58 8.55 -11.67 15.35
C ALA A 58 9.08 -12.74 14.38
N THR A 59 9.16 -14.02 14.80
CA THR A 59 9.69 -15.09 13.96
C THR A 59 8.67 -15.67 12.98
N ASN A 60 7.38 -15.50 13.27
CA ASN A 60 6.30 -16.10 12.48
C ASN A 60 5.33 -15.01 12.05
N PHE A 61 5.47 -14.58 10.81
CA PHE A 61 4.58 -13.65 10.10
C PHE A 61 3.16 -14.21 9.85
N SER A 62 2.72 -15.18 10.65
CA SER A 62 1.41 -15.86 10.54
C SER A 62 0.25 -14.92 10.80
N TRP A 63 0.45 -13.85 11.56
CA TRP A 63 -0.58 -12.84 11.83
C TRP A 63 -0.99 -12.06 10.55
N PHE A 64 -0.17 -12.05 9.50
CA PHE A 64 -0.56 -11.54 8.18
C PHE A 64 -1.52 -12.47 7.40
N ALA A 65 -1.79 -13.69 7.89
CA ALA A 65 -2.80 -14.57 7.29
C ALA A 65 -4.23 -14.02 7.40
N SER A 66 -4.44 -13.06 8.32
CA SER A 66 -5.68 -12.31 8.46
C SER A 66 -5.36 -10.81 8.52
N CYS A 67 -6.38 -9.97 8.35
CA CYS A 67 -6.24 -8.51 8.43
C CYS A 67 -7.16 -7.90 9.50
N SER A 68 -7.72 -8.73 10.38
CA SER A 68 -8.64 -8.29 11.46
C SER A 68 -7.96 -7.42 12.51
N TRP A 69 -6.63 -7.51 12.63
CA TRP A 69 -5.81 -6.66 13.50
C TRP A 69 -5.63 -5.24 12.94
N VAL A 70 -5.97 -4.98 11.69
CA VAL A 70 -5.97 -3.62 11.14
C VAL A 70 -7.13 -2.84 11.77
N GLN A 71 -6.81 -1.99 12.73
CA GLN A 71 -7.74 -1.11 13.41
C GLN A 71 -7.64 0.33 12.89
N CYS A 72 -8.53 1.22 13.37
CA CYS A 72 -8.53 2.61 12.94
C CYS A 72 -7.19 3.30 13.25
N ASP A 73 -6.60 3.12 14.43
CA ASP A 73 -5.31 3.73 14.78
C ASP A 73 -4.19 3.32 13.82
N CYS A 74 -4.19 2.04 13.42
CA CYS A 74 -3.28 1.53 12.41
C CYS A 74 -3.48 2.20 11.04
N LEU A 75 -4.73 2.38 10.62
CA LEU A 75 -5.06 3.08 9.37
C LEU A 75 -4.66 4.56 9.43
N TRP A 76 -4.91 5.24 10.54
CA TRP A 76 -4.59 6.67 10.73
C TRP A 76 -3.11 6.96 10.56
N VAL A 77 -2.26 6.12 11.14
CA VAL A 77 -0.80 6.25 10.97
C VAL A 77 -0.42 5.96 9.52
N GLY A 78 -1.02 4.96 8.88
CA GLY A 78 -0.78 4.67 7.45
C GLY A 78 -1.13 5.84 6.52
N LEU A 79 -2.20 6.58 6.84
CA LEU A 79 -2.63 7.76 6.08
C LEU A 79 -1.79 9.02 6.36
N SER A 80 -0.96 9.02 7.40
CA SER A 80 -0.09 10.16 7.75
C SER A 80 1.31 10.03 7.16
N ALA A 81 1.45 9.39 6.00
CA ALA A 81 2.74 9.22 5.34
C ALA A 81 3.39 10.60 5.07
N PRO A 82 4.69 10.79 5.37
CA PRO A 82 5.38 12.07 5.21
C PRO A 82 5.87 12.32 3.77
N VAL A 83 5.47 11.46 2.84
CA VAL A 83 5.82 11.49 1.41
C VAL A 83 4.55 11.31 0.59
N PRO A 84 4.48 11.90 -0.62
CA PRO A 84 3.35 11.69 -1.49
C PRO A 84 3.29 10.24 -1.99
N ASN A 85 2.11 9.80 -2.44
CA ASN A 85 1.85 8.40 -2.76
C ASN A 85 2.72 7.85 -3.91
N ASP A 86 3.08 8.71 -4.87
CA ASP A 86 3.97 8.39 -5.98
C ASP A 86 5.44 8.21 -5.54
N GLU A 87 5.81 8.76 -4.38
CA GLU A 87 7.13 8.60 -3.79
C GLU A 87 7.27 7.39 -2.84
N LEU A 88 6.17 6.76 -2.42
CA LEU A 88 6.24 5.61 -1.49
C LEU A 88 7.12 4.47 -2.03
N ALA A 89 6.98 4.12 -3.30
CA ALA A 89 7.75 3.06 -3.94
C ALA A 89 9.26 3.39 -4.03
N PRO A 90 9.70 4.55 -4.56
CA PRO A 90 11.11 4.91 -4.59
C PRO A 90 11.71 5.09 -3.18
N CYS A 91 10.96 5.65 -2.21
CA CYS A 91 11.40 5.74 -0.81
C CYS A 91 11.65 4.35 -0.20
N LEU A 92 10.74 3.39 -0.43
CA LEU A 92 10.91 2.01 0.03
C LEU A 92 12.12 1.34 -0.64
N SER A 93 12.30 1.54 -1.94
CA SER A 93 13.47 1.02 -2.68
C SER A 93 14.78 1.57 -2.11
N GLN A 94 14.85 2.89 -1.89
CA GLN A 94 16.00 3.56 -1.28
C GLN A 94 16.26 3.04 0.14
N ALA A 95 15.21 2.83 0.95
CA ALA A 95 15.35 2.34 2.31
C ALA A 95 15.85 0.89 2.37
N ASN A 96 15.46 0.07 1.40
CA ASN A 96 15.95 -1.29 1.24
C ASN A 96 17.43 -1.31 0.84
N LEU A 97 17.84 -0.46 -0.09
CA LEU A 97 19.23 -0.34 -0.54
C LEU A 97 20.16 0.14 0.59
N LEU A 98 19.70 1.12 1.38
CA LEU A 98 20.46 1.67 2.50
C LEU A 98 20.38 0.81 3.78
N GLY A 99 19.59 -0.27 3.79
CA GLY A 99 19.38 -1.09 4.98
C GLY A 99 18.74 -0.33 6.15
N SER A 100 18.03 0.76 5.89
CA SER A 100 17.45 1.62 6.93
C SER A 100 16.18 1.03 7.55
N LEU A 101 15.58 0.03 6.90
CA LEU A 101 14.46 -0.75 7.40
C LEU A 101 14.91 -2.16 7.79
N GLU A 102 14.41 -2.62 8.92
CA GLU A 102 14.54 -4.00 9.39
C GLU A 102 13.67 -4.94 8.55
N GLN A 103 13.96 -6.24 8.63
CA GLN A 103 13.23 -7.24 7.84
C GLN A 103 11.73 -7.26 8.17
N ASP A 104 11.37 -7.12 9.45
CA ASP A 104 9.98 -7.07 9.93
C ASP A 104 9.21 -5.89 9.31
N GLN A 105 9.85 -4.72 9.25
CA GLN A 105 9.27 -3.49 8.68
C GLN A 105 8.98 -3.65 7.17
N LYS A 106 9.87 -4.34 6.44
CA LYS A 106 9.70 -4.63 5.01
C LYS A 106 8.53 -5.58 4.77
N TRP A 107 8.41 -6.63 5.59
CA TRP A 107 7.31 -7.57 5.53
C TRP A 107 5.98 -6.90 5.89
N PHE A 108 5.97 -6.10 6.95
CA PHE A 108 4.82 -5.31 7.37
C PHE A 108 4.29 -4.41 6.25
N LEU A 109 5.15 -3.59 5.64
CA LEU A 109 4.75 -2.75 4.51
C LEU A 109 4.19 -3.57 3.34
N THR A 110 4.85 -4.68 3.01
CA THR A 110 4.39 -5.56 1.92
C THR A 110 3.01 -6.13 2.22
N ALA A 111 2.78 -6.58 3.46
CA ALA A 111 1.50 -7.12 3.89
C ALA A 111 0.39 -6.06 3.86
N MET A 112 0.66 -4.84 4.34
CA MET A 112 -0.29 -3.74 4.29
C MET A 112 -0.67 -3.36 2.86
N MET A 113 0.31 -3.22 1.97
CA MET A 113 0.07 -2.81 0.58
C MET A 113 -0.57 -3.88 -0.30
N ARG A 114 -0.34 -5.17 -0.01
CA ARG A 114 -0.81 -6.28 -0.86
C ARG A 114 -1.92 -7.09 -0.22
N THR A 115 -1.67 -7.62 0.97
CA THR A 115 -2.56 -8.58 1.63
C THR A 115 -3.75 -7.89 2.29
N CYS A 116 -3.49 -6.81 3.03
CA CYS A 116 -4.51 -6.14 3.84
C CYS A 116 -5.14 -4.91 3.18
N LYS A 117 -4.82 -4.66 1.91
CA LYS A 117 -5.37 -3.55 1.13
C LYS A 117 -6.90 -3.51 1.17
N GLY A 118 -7.56 -4.64 0.95
CA GLY A 118 -9.03 -4.70 0.94
C GLY A 118 -9.65 -4.27 2.28
N ARG A 119 -9.01 -4.63 3.40
CA ARG A 119 -9.47 -4.24 4.73
C ARG A 119 -9.23 -2.75 5.00
N THR A 120 -8.08 -2.21 4.63
CA THR A 120 -7.83 -0.76 4.73
C THR A 120 -8.77 0.05 3.84
N ASP A 121 -9.08 -0.45 2.64
CA ASP A 121 -10.02 0.19 1.72
C ASP A 121 -11.44 0.19 2.32
N GLU A 122 -11.87 -0.93 2.92
CA GLU A 122 -13.16 -1.05 3.62
C GLU A 122 -13.27 -0.07 4.82
N LEU A 123 -12.24 0.00 5.66
CA LEU A 123 -12.23 0.85 6.85
C LEU A 123 -12.17 2.35 6.52
N SER A 124 -11.52 2.69 5.40
CA SER A 124 -11.35 4.08 4.91
C SER A 124 -12.50 4.58 4.04
N LEU A 125 -13.52 3.75 3.79
CA LEU A 125 -14.71 4.19 3.06
C LEU A 125 -15.29 5.46 3.69
N PRO A 126 -15.88 6.36 2.90
CA PRO A 126 -16.61 7.51 3.44
C PRO A 126 -17.72 6.99 4.35
N CYS A 127 -17.82 7.57 5.54
CA CYS A 127 -18.74 7.13 6.59
C CYS A 127 -18.46 5.72 7.14
N GLY A 128 -17.29 5.15 6.84
CA GLY A 128 -16.81 3.90 7.40
C GLY A 128 -16.48 4.02 8.89
N GLN A 129 -16.12 2.89 9.50
CA GLN A 129 -15.77 2.83 10.91
C GLN A 129 -14.61 3.78 11.26
N CYS A 130 -13.69 3.99 10.33
CA CYS A 130 -12.48 4.79 10.51
C CYS A 130 -12.48 6.06 9.65
N ASP A 131 -13.63 6.63 9.31
CA ASP A 131 -13.69 7.95 8.64
C ASP A 131 -13.50 9.09 9.67
N LYS A 132 -12.40 9.85 9.55
CA LYS A 132 -12.04 10.98 10.45
C LYS A 132 -13.09 12.06 10.41
N PHE A 133 -13.65 12.23 9.22
CA PHE A 133 -14.49 13.35 8.85
C PHE A 133 -15.96 12.95 8.90
N ARG A 134 -16.27 11.77 9.45
CA ARG A 134 -17.64 11.28 9.58
C ARG A 134 -18.55 12.34 10.21
N ASP A 135 -18.12 12.92 11.33
CA ASP A 135 -18.94 13.88 12.08
C ASP A 135 -19.05 15.23 11.35
N TYR A 136 -17.98 15.66 10.66
CA TYR A 136 -18.01 16.86 9.81
C TYR A 136 -18.98 16.71 8.64
N ARG A 137 -19.00 15.54 7.98
CA ARG A 137 -19.93 15.22 6.89
C ARG A 137 -21.38 15.10 7.36
N GLN A 138 -21.60 14.68 8.61
CA GLN A 138 -22.94 14.60 9.20
C GLN A 138 -23.49 15.99 9.60
N GLY A 139 -22.62 16.92 10.01
CA GLY A 139 -23.00 18.28 10.37
C GLY A 139 -23.33 19.21 9.18
N ALA A 140 -22.86 18.90 7.97
CA ALA A 140 -23.08 19.72 6.77
C ALA A 140 -24.51 19.66 6.18
N ARG A 141 -25.49 19.12 6.91
CA ARG A 141 -26.87 18.87 6.44
C ARG A 141 -27.73 20.12 6.18
N THR A 142 -27.21 21.34 6.28
CA THR A 142 -28.05 22.56 6.22
C THR A 142 -27.88 23.44 4.99
N ALA A 143 -27.14 23.06 3.95
CA ALA A 143 -27.11 23.86 2.72
C ALA A 143 -26.77 23.03 1.46
N ASP A 144 -27.82 22.51 0.82
CA ASP A 144 -28.02 22.44 -0.65
C ASP A 144 -26.87 22.00 -1.59
N VAL A 145 -25.93 21.18 -1.12
CA VAL A 145 -24.95 20.49 -1.98
C VAL A 145 -25.20 18.99 -1.85
N ALA A 146 -25.28 18.29 -2.98
CA ALA A 146 -25.45 16.84 -3.11
C ALA A 146 -24.26 16.03 -2.54
N GLY A 147 -23.94 16.26 -1.27
CA GLY A 147 -22.96 15.53 -0.50
C GLY A 147 -23.52 14.19 -0.09
N VAL A 148 -22.74 13.13 -0.31
CA VAL A 148 -23.04 11.77 0.13
C VAL A 148 -23.27 11.77 1.65
N SER A 149 -24.54 11.73 2.06
CA SER A 149 -24.93 11.62 3.46
C SER A 149 -24.62 10.21 3.95
N CYS A 150 -23.93 10.11 5.10
CA CYS A 150 -23.64 8.85 5.75
C CYS A 150 -24.89 8.03 6.12
N ALA A 151 -26.06 8.66 6.20
CA ALA A 151 -27.31 7.99 6.48
C ALA A 151 -27.79 7.12 5.29
N THR A 152 -27.43 7.48 4.05
CA THR A 152 -27.95 6.81 2.84
C THR A 152 -27.08 5.63 2.41
N SER A 153 -25.76 5.68 2.65
CA SER A 153 -24.82 4.65 2.15
C SER A 153 -24.92 3.29 2.85
N GLN A 154 -25.54 3.21 4.03
CA GLN A 154 -25.75 1.95 4.73
C GLN A 154 -26.96 1.16 4.21
N PHE A 155 -27.92 1.81 3.56
CA PHE A 155 -29.14 1.15 3.11
C PHE A 155 -28.93 0.36 1.80
N GLU A 156 -28.14 0.90 0.87
CA GLU A 156 -27.89 0.28 -0.45
C GLU A 156 -27.17 -1.08 -0.35
N ARG A 157 -26.26 -1.24 0.63
CA ARG A 157 -25.49 -2.49 0.82
C ARG A 157 -26.30 -3.65 1.39
N ARG A 158 -27.53 -3.42 1.87
CA ARG A 158 -28.39 -4.48 2.44
C ARG A 158 -29.32 -5.14 1.43
N SER A 159 -29.43 -4.60 0.22
CA SER A 159 -30.44 -5.03 -0.75
C SER A 159 -29.95 -5.98 -1.85
N THR A 160 -28.67 -6.40 -1.83
CA THR A 160 -28.07 -7.30 -2.82
C THR A 160 -27.57 -8.64 -2.25
N GLY A 161 -28.10 -9.05 -1.09
CA GLY A 161 -27.87 -10.37 -0.49
C GLY A 161 -28.99 -11.35 -0.83
#